data_AF-A0A2D6F2X3-F1
#
_entry.id   AF-A0A2D6F2X3-F1
#
_cell.length_a   1.000
_cell.length_b   1.000
_cell.length_c   1.000
_cell.angle_alpha   90.00
_cell.angle_beta   90.00
_cell.angle_gamma   90.00
#
_symmetry.space_group_name_H-M   'P 1'
#
loop_
_entity.id
_entity.type
_entity.pdbx_description
1 polymer ?
#
loop_
_entity_poly.entity_id
_entity_poly.type
_entity_poly.pdbx_seq_one_letter_code
_entity_poly.pdbx_strand_id
1 'polypeptide(L)'
;MHALVKKDILSILTSASKALKQSNITTLRQLSDQTLHNANIYQDPEAITIAVTMYALFKIYSRPNYAKLPTWTTFDTNVKNNLLHAKQHLEKNDYSEFSTSLKNITSIIDKLDKKLRSYLKDVIYRAHISKASRFYEHGVSIGRTAELLGVTRWELMDYVGKTGIPDKKYNITKTPKQRLKEAKAFFNQ
;
A
#
# COMPACT_ATOMS: atom_id res chain seq x y z
N MET A 1 -4.84 0.47 17.70
CA MET A 1 -3.61 0.23 16.91
C MET A 1 -2.61 -0.58 17.74
N HIS A 2 -2.07 -1.66 17.17
CA HIS A 2 -1.06 -2.50 17.82
C HIS A 2 0.31 -1.81 17.88
N ALA A 3 1.12 -2.03 18.92
CA ALA A 3 2.41 -1.34 19.11
C ALA A 3 3.41 -1.56 17.96
N LEU A 4 3.45 -2.78 17.41
CA LEU A 4 4.29 -3.09 16.24
C LEU A 4 3.81 -2.35 14.98
N VAL A 5 2.49 -2.24 14.79
CA VAL A 5 1.89 -1.50 13.67
C VAL A 5 2.23 -0.02 13.79
N LYS A 6 2.10 0.56 14.98
CA LYS A 6 2.51 1.96 15.23
C LYS A 6 3.97 2.20 14.85
N LYS A 7 4.89 1.34 15.32
CA LYS A 7 6.32 1.48 15.05
C LYS A 7 6.63 1.39 13.55
N ASP A 8 6.00 0.45 12.85
CA ASP A 8 6.15 0.30 11.41
C ASP A 8 5.63 1.52 10.66
N ILE A 9 4.42 1.99 11.00
CA ILE A 9 3.83 3.21 10.40
C ILE A 9 4.75 4.42 10.59
N LEU A 10 5.30 4.64 11.79
CA LEU A 10 6.23 5.75 12.03
C LEU A 10 7.50 5.66 11.17
N SER A 11 8.01 4.45 10.96
CA SER A 11 9.15 4.19 10.07
C SER A 11 8.80 4.49 8.61
N ILE A 12 7.61 4.08 8.17
CA ILE A 12 7.08 4.35 6.83
C ILE A 12 6.92 5.85 6.58
N LEU A 13 6.27 6.58 7.50
CA LEU A 13 6.06 8.04 7.37
C LEU A 13 7.38 8.81 7.33
N THR A 14 8.36 8.38 8.14
CA THR A 14 9.70 8.98 8.14
C THR A 14 10.41 8.73 6.81
N SER A 15 10.36 7.50 6.31
CA SER A 15 10.99 7.10 5.05
C SER A 15 10.31 7.74 3.84
N ALA A 16 8.98 7.86 3.84
CA ALA A 16 8.20 8.51 2.80
C ALA A 16 8.54 10.02 2.73
N SER A 17 8.62 10.69 3.88
CA SER A 17 9.03 12.09 3.96
C SER A 17 10.43 12.32 3.39
N LYS A 18 11.37 11.41 3.68
CA LYS A 18 12.73 11.46 3.12
C LYS A 18 12.74 11.20 1.61
N ALA A 19 12.00 10.19 1.15
CA ALA A 19 11.89 9.82 -0.26
C ALA A 19 11.34 10.98 -1.11
N LEU A 20 10.30 11.68 -0.63
CA LEU A 20 9.72 12.84 -1.30
C LEU A 20 10.64 14.06 -1.32
N LYS A 21 11.53 14.22 -0.34
CA LYS A 21 12.57 15.27 -0.35
C LYS A 21 13.69 14.95 -1.34
N GLN A 22 14.05 13.68 -1.47
CA GLN A 22 15.15 13.21 -2.32
C GLN A 22 14.69 12.81 -3.74
N SER A 23 13.41 13.03 -4.08
CA SER A 23 12.79 12.59 -5.34
C SER A 23 12.96 11.08 -5.63
N ASN A 24 13.13 10.26 -4.60
CA ASN A 24 13.25 8.80 -4.73
C ASN A 24 11.86 8.15 -4.70
N ILE A 25 11.14 8.28 -5.81
CA ILE A 25 9.72 7.88 -5.90
C ILE A 25 9.53 6.36 -5.81
N THR A 26 10.50 5.58 -6.25
CA THR A 26 10.47 4.10 -6.17
C THR A 26 10.36 3.59 -4.74
N THR A 27 10.92 4.32 -3.77
CA THR A 27 10.82 3.98 -2.35
C THR A 27 9.38 4.00 -1.85
N LEU A 28 8.51 4.87 -2.37
CA LEU A 28 7.10 4.90 -1.95
C LEU A 28 6.37 3.59 -2.28
N ARG A 29 6.72 2.97 -3.42
CA ARG A 29 6.19 1.65 -3.78
C ARG A 29 6.67 0.57 -2.81
N GLN A 30 7.96 0.58 -2.47
CA GLN A 30 8.54 -0.39 -1.54
C GLN A 30 7.92 -0.27 -0.14
N LEU A 31 7.80 0.96 0.37
CA LEU A 31 7.16 1.23 1.65
C LEU A 31 5.72 0.72 1.67
N SER A 32 4.98 1.00 0.60
CA SER A 32 3.61 0.52 0.40
C SER A 32 3.49 -1.01 0.38
N ASP A 33 4.49 -1.72 -0.14
CA ASP A 33 4.53 -3.19 -0.14
C ASP A 33 4.96 -3.74 1.23
N GLN A 34 5.86 -3.05 1.94
CA GLN A 34 6.27 -3.40 3.31
C GLN A 34 5.10 -3.31 4.30
N THR A 35 4.31 -2.23 4.23
CA THR A 35 3.13 -2.05 5.11
C THR A 35 2.13 -3.20 4.96
N LEU A 36 2.09 -3.83 3.78
CA LEU A 36 1.16 -4.90 3.47
C LEU A 36 1.39 -6.15 4.33
N HIS A 37 2.63 -6.40 4.77
CA HIS A 37 2.94 -7.53 5.65
C HIS A 37 2.26 -7.38 7.01
N ASN A 38 2.44 -6.25 7.68
CA ASN A 38 1.80 -5.97 8.96
C ASN A 38 0.29 -5.80 8.83
N ALA A 39 -0.16 -5.18 7.74
CA ALA A 39 -1.58 -5.03 7.46
C ALA A 39 -2.25 -6.39 7.18
N ASN A 40 -1.55 -7.37 6.64
CA ASN A 40 -2.07 -8.74 6.49
C ASN A 40 -2.19 -9.47 7.84
N ILE A 41 -1.14 -9.37 8.69
CA ILE A 41 -1.13 -10.03 10.01
C ILE A 41 -2.20 -9.44 10.93
N TYR A 42 -2.28 -8.11 11.03
CA TYR A 42 -3.12 -7.42 12.02
C TYR A 42 -4.45 -6.92 11.47
N GLN A 43 -4.63 -6.87 10.15
CA GLN A 43 -5.82 -6.31 9.48
C GLN A 43 -6.21 -4.92 10.00
N ASP A 44 -5.20 -4.13 10.40
CA ASP A 44 -5.36 -2.79 10.95
C ASP A 44 -5.76 -1.80 9.84
N PRO A 45 -6.92 -1.12 9.94
CA PRO A 45 -7.44 -0.25 8.88
C PRO A 45 -6.49 0.90 8.52
N GLU A 46 -5.73 1.42 9.48
CA GLU A 46 -4.79 2.51 9.32
C GLU A 46 -3.55 2.05 8.57
N ALA A 47 -3.05 0.83 8.88
CA ALA A 47 -1.99 0.20 8.10
C ALA A 47 -2.43 -0.04 6.63
N ILE A 48 -3.66 -0.50 6.40
CA ILE A 48 -4.23 -0.64 5.06
C ILE A 48 -4.29 0.73 4.35
N THR A 49 -4.80 1.75 5.04
CA THR A 49 -4.93 3.12 4.51
C THR A 49 -3.57 3.68 4.12
N ILE A 50 -2.53 3.46 4.93
CA ILE A 50 -1.16 3.86 4.59
C ILE A 50 -0.63 3.10 3.39
N ALA A 51 -0.81 1.78 3.33
CA ALA A 51 -0.38 0.98 2.19
C ALA A 51 -0.98 1.52 0.88
N VAL A 52 -2.29 1.79 0.87
CA VAL A 52 -3.01 2.38 -0.27
C VAL A 52 -2.49 3.79 -0.58
N THR A 53 -2.37 4.65 0.43
CA THR A 53 -1.91 6.05 0.26
C THR A 53 -0.50 6.12 -0.33
N MET A 54 0.44 5.33 0.19
CA MET A 54 1.81 5.28 -0.32
C MET A 54 1.86 4.83 -1.78
N TYR A 55 1.02 3.86 -2.17
CA TYR A 55 0.93 3.42 -3.57
C TYR A 55 0.33 4.49 -4.48
N ALA A 56 -0.73 5.16 -4.02
CA ALA A 56 -1.35 6.25 -4.77
C ALA A 56 -0.35 7.39 -5.02
N LEU A 57 0.39 7.80 -3.99
CA LEU A 57 1.46 8.79 -4.11
C LEU A 57 2.53 8.31 -5.09
N PHE A 58 3.02 7.07 -4.99
CA PHE A 58 3.93 6.49 -5.99
C PHE A 58 3.39 6.67 -7.42
N LYS A 59 2.13 6.30 -7.67
CA LYS A 59 1.51 6.40 -9.01
C LYS A 59 1.34 7.83 -9.50
N ILE A 60 1.19 8.80 -8.61
CA ILE A 60 1.08 10.23 -8.93
C ILE A 60 2.45 10.81 -9.25
N TYR A 61 3.41 10.66 -8.34
CA TYR A 61 4.76 11.18 -8.50
C TYR A 61 5.51 10.50 -9.66
N SER A 62 5.14 9.28 -10.06
CA SER A 62 5.73 8.61 -11.23
C SER A 62 5.22 9.15 -12.58
N ARG A 63 4.25 10.08 -12.60
CA ARG A 63 3.69 10.62 -13.85
C ARG A 63 4.34 11.98 -14.18
N PRO A 64 5.20 12.07 -15.21
CA PRO A 64 5.92 13.31 -15.55
C PRO A 64 4.99 14.48 -15.86
N ASN A 65 3.80 14.20 -16.41
CA ASN A 65 2.84 15.23 -16.80
C ASN A 65 2.18 15.92 -15.59
N TYR A 66 2.15 15.27 -14.42
CA TYR A 66 1.52 15.83 -13.23
C TYR A 66 2.39 16.94 -12.62
N ALA A 67 3.72 16.78 -12.69
CA ALA A 67 4.69 17.76 -12.24
C ALA A 67 4.65 19.09 -13.02
N LYS A 68 4.06 19.08 -14.22
CA LYS A 68 3.91 20.27 -15.08
C LYS A 68 2.66 21.09 -14.77
N LEU A 69 1.77 20.59 -13.89
CA LEU A 69 0.54 21.30 -13.56
C LEU A 69 0.83 22.53 -12.68
N PRO A 70 0.15 23.67 -12.88
CA PRO A 70 0.31 24.84 -12.03
C PRO A 70 0.02 24.56 -10.55
N THR A 71 -0.84 23.58 -10.26
CA THR A 71 -1.23 23.19 -8.90
C THR A 71 -0.28 22.18 -8.26
N TRP A 72 0.77 21.73 -8.98
CA TRP A 72 1.68 20.68 -8.51
C TRP A 72 2.42 21.10 -7.24
N THR A 73 2.95 22.32 -7.20
CA THR A 73 3.70 22.82 -6.03
C THR A 73 2.82 22.81 -4.77
N THR A 74 1.59 23.30 -4.88
CA THR A 74 0.62 23.28 -3.77
C THR A 74 0.26 21.86 -3.35
N PHE A 75 0.08 20.94 -4.31
CA PHE A 75 -0.15 19.53 -4.04
C PHE A 75 1.02 18.91 -3.26
N ASP A 76 2.24 19.07 -3.76
CA ASP A 76 3.46 18.49 -3.17
C ASP A 76 3.70 19.02 -1.75
N THR A 77 3.58 20.33 -1.53
CA THR A 77 3.70 20.93 -0.21
C THR A 77 2.65 20.40 0.75
N ASN A 78 1.39 20.34 0.34
CA ASN A 78 0.31 19.87 1.20
C ASN A 78 0.46 18.39 1.56
N VAL A 79 0.88 17.54 0.61
CA VAL A 79 1.17 16.12 0.89
C VAL A 79 2.30 15.99 1.90
N LYS A 80 3.43 16.70 1.68
CA LYS A 80 4.59 16.66 2.59
C LYS A 80 4.22 17.13 4.01
N ASN A 81 3.44 18.20 4.12
CA ASN A 81 3.00 18.72 5.41
C ASN A 81 2.06 17.75 6.14
N ASN A 82 1.07 17.16 5.45
CA ASN A 82 0.17 16.19 6.08
C ASN A 82 0.90 14.89 6.47
N LEU A 83 1.92 14.45 5.74
CA LEU A 83 2.76 13.31 6.16
C LEU A 83 3.55 13.63 7.43
N LEU A 84 4.05 14.86 7.56
CA LEU A 84 4.72 15.32 8.77
C LEU A 84 3.76 15.40 9.95
N HIS A 85 2.57 15.98 9.76
CA HIS A 85 1.54 16.04 10.79
C HIS A 85 1.10 14.65 11.23
N ALA A 86 0.83 13.74 10.27
CA ALA A 86 0.48 12.36 10.57
C ALA A 86 1.55 11.70 11.47
N LYS A 87 2.82 11.91 11.17
CA LYS A 87 3.92 11.41 12.00
C LYS A 87 3.87 12.01 13.42
N GLN A 88 3.75 13.33 13.53
CA GLN A 88 3.74 14.03 14.83
C GLN A 88 2.55 13.62 15.70
N HIS A 89 1.35 13.51 15.13
CA HIS A 89 0.17 13.04 15.85
C HIS A 89 0.34 11.59 16.32
N LEU A 90 0.88 10.72 15.45
CA LEU A 90 1.12 9.33 15.82
C LEU A 90 2.18 9.20 16.93
N GLU A 91 3.25 10.00 16.90
CA GLU A 91 4.25 10.06 17.98
C GLU A 91 3.59 10.41 19.33
N LYS A 92 2.66 11.37 19.32
CA LYS A 92 1.89 11.82 20.48
C LYS A 92 0.74 10.89 20.90
N ASN A 93 0.53 9.76 20.21
CA ASN A 93 -0.63 8.87 20.39
C ASN A 93 -1.98 9.51 20.06
N ASP A 94 -1.99 10.57 19.27
CA ASP A 94 -3.20 11.25 18.83
C ASP A 94 -3.74 10.57 17.55
N TYR A 95 -4.43 9.45 17.75
CA TYR A 95 -4.90 8.61 16.64
C TYR A 95 -6.01 9.28 15.81
N SER A 96 -6.80 10.17 16.43
CA SER A 96 -7.86 10.92 15.73
C SER A 96 -7.25 11.86 14.70
N GLU A 97 -6.32 12.72 15.12
CA GLU A 97 -5.68 13.67 14.21
C GLU A 97 -4.73 12.99 13.21
N PHE A 98 -4.13 11.87 13.60
CA PHE A 98 -3.43 11.00 12.66
C PHE A 98 -4.35 10.51 11.53
N SER A 99 -5.55 10.00 11.88
CA SER A 99 -6.55 9.57 10.90
C SER A 99 -7.01 10.74 10.01
N THR A 100 -7.24 11.91 10.60
CA THR A 100 -7.57 13.15 9.88
C THR A 100 -6.48 13.53 8.89
N SER A 101 -5.21 13.43 9.28
CA SER A 101 -4.07 13.73 8.40
C SER A 101 -4.04 12.79 7.18
N LEU A 102 -4.33 11.50 7.35
CA LEU A 102 -4.45 10.55 6.24
C LEU A 102 -5.65 10.85 5.33
N LYS A 103 -6.80 11.19 5.91
CA LYS A 103 -7.99 11.64 5.15
C LYS A 103 -7.72 12.91 4.34
N ASN A 104 -6.94 13.83 4.89
CA ASN A 104 -6.53 15.03 4.16
C ASN A 104 -5.66 14.69 2.95
N ILE A 105 -4.70 13.77 3.09
CA ILE A 105 -3.87 13.32 1.96
C ILE A 105 -4.73 12.70 0.86
N THR A 106 -5.65 11.80 1.22
CA THR A 106 -6.55 11.18 0.23
C THR A 106 -7.46 12.21 -0.45
N SER A 107 -7.98 13.20 0.27
CA SER A 107 -8.73 14.33 -0.31
C SER A 107 -7.89 15.19 -1.25
N ILE A 108 -6.63 15.45 -0.91
CA ILE A 108 -5.69 16.20 -1.77
C ILE A 108 -5.43 15.44 -3.08
N ILE A 109 -5.24 14.12 -3.00
CA ILE A 109 -5.09 13.25 -4.16
C ILE A 109 -6.35 13.30 -5.04
N ASP A 110 -7.53 13.15 -4.44
CA ASP A 110 -8.81 13.17 -5.14
C ASP A 110 -9.07 14.51 -5.85
N LYS A 111 -8.74 15.63 -5.21
CA LYS A 111 -8.80 16.97 -5.82
C LYS A 111 -7.86 17.12 -7.02
N LEU A 112 -6.65 16.57 -6.93
CA LEU A 112 -5.70 16.59 -8.05
C LEU A 112 -6.25 15.76 -9.22
N ASP A 113 -6.76 14.56 -8.94
CA ASP A 113 -7.28 13.62 -9.95
C ASP A 113 -8.51 14.18 -10.68
N LYS A 114 -9.45 14.79 -9.94
CA LYS A 114 -10.64 15.47 -10.51
C LYS A 114 -10.28 16.58 -11.49
N LYS A 115 -9.24 17.38 -11.19
CA LYS A 115 -8.78 18.46 -12.10
C LYS A 115 -8.23 17.93 -13.41
N LEU A 116 -7.78 16.68 -13.45
CA LEU A 116 -7.20 16.06 -14.64
C LEU A 116 -8.24 15.50 -15.61
N ARG A 117 -9.56 15.66 -15.35
CA ARG A 117 -10.67 15.21 -16.22
C ARG A 117 -10.44 13.82 -16.84
N SER A 118 -9.83 12.89 -16.11
CA SER A 118 -9.53 11.57 -16.64
C SER A 118 -10.66 10.62 -16.29
N TYR A 119 -11.15 9.93 -17.30
CA TYR A 119 -12.05 8.76 -17.29
C TYR A 119 -11.49 7.55 -16.49
N LEU A 120 -10.50 7.78 -15.63
CA LEU A 120 -9.85 6.81 -14.78
C LEU A 120 -10.59 6.81 -13.44
N LYS A 121 -11.34 5.75 -13.13
CA LYS A 121 -11.69 5.42 -11.74
C LYS A 121 -10.49 5.74 -10.83
N ASP A 122 -10.75 6.53 -9.78
CA ASP A 122 -9.81 7.26 -8.92
C ASP A 122 -8.47 6.55 -8.72
N VAL A 123 -7.35 7.29 -8.77
CA VAL A 123 -6.02 6.75 -8.44
C VAL A 123 -6.03 6.02 -7.09
N ILE A 124 -6.79 6.51 -6.12
CA ILE A 124 -7.04 5.87 -4.83
C ILE A 124 -7.75 4.53 -5.02
N TYR A 125 -8.85 4.50 -5.77
CA TYR A 125 -9.60 3.28 -6.03
C TYR A 125 -8.76 2.20 -6.71
N ARG A 126 -7.91 2.58 -7.67
CA ARG A 126 -6.94 1.66 -8.29
C ARG A 126 -5.86 1.20 -7.33
N ALA A 127 -5.44 2.06 -6.40
CA ALA A 127 -4.53 1.67 -5.33
C ALA A 127 -5.19 0.63 -4.40
N HIS A 128 -6.48 0.76 -4.08
CA HIS A 128 -7.24 -0.25 -3.35
C HIS A 128 -7.26 -1.59 -4.08
N ILE A 129 -7.65 -1.64 -5.37
CA ILE A 129 -7.66 -2.89 -6.16
C ILE A 129 -6.25 -3.51 -6.23
N SER A 130 -5.22 -2.68 -6.48
CA SER A 130 -3.83 -3.16 -6.56
C SER A 130 -3.34 -3.71 -5.23
N LYS A 131 -3.77 -3.16 -4.09
CA LYS A 131 -3.38 -3.68 -2.78
C LYS A 131 -4.19 -4.89 -2.38
N ALA A 132 -5.48 -4.90 -2.71
CA ALA A 132 -6.32 -6.07 -2.60
C ALA A 132 -5.71 -7.29 -3.31
N SER A 133 -5.23 -7.13 -4.55
CA SER A 133 -4.61 -8.25 -5.28
C SER A 133 -3.37 -8.81 -4.56
N ARG A 134 -2.61 -7.96 -3.86
CA ARG A 134 -1.43 -8.38 -3.09
C ARG A 134 -1.83 -9.06 -1.77
N PHE A 135 -2.89 -8.60 -1.09
CA PHE A 135 -3.45 -9.32 0.06
C PHE A 135 -3.88 -10.73 -0.31
N TYR A 136 -4.55 -10.88 -1.46
CA TYR A 136 -4.93 -12.17 -2.00
C TYR A 136 -3.70 -13.05 -2.33
N GLU A 137 -2.68 -12.48 -2.97
CA GLU A 137 -1.40 -13.16 -3.23
C GLU A 137 -0.73 -13.69 -1.94
N HIS A 138 -0.90 -12.98 -0.82
CA HIS A 138 -0.40 -13.41 0.49
C HIS A 138 -1.36 -14.32 1.27
N GLY A 139 -2.37 -14.90 0.62
CA GLY A 139 -3.19 -15.98 1.17
C GLY A 139 -4.48 -15.52 1.86
N VAL A 140 -4.83 -14.23 1.85
CA VAL A 140 -6.14 -13.77 2.34
C VAL A 140 -7.22 -14.13 1.32
N SER A 141 -8.37 -14.59 1.80
CA SER A 141 -9.48 -14.95 0.90
C SER A 141 -9.99 -13.73 0.11
N ILE A 142 -10.43 -13.95 -1.13
CA ILE A 142 -10.88 -12.88 -2.02
C ILE A 142 -12.03 -12.05 -1.42
N GLY A 143 -12.93 -12.71 -0.68
CA GLY A 143 -14.05 -12.08 -0.01
C GLY A 143 -13.62 -11.18 1.13
N ARG A 144 -12.70 -11.66 1.99
CA ARG A 144 -12.17 -10.88 3.11
C ARG A 144 -11.32 -9.71 2.62
N THR A 145 -10.50 -9.93 1.61
CA THR A 145 -9.70 -8.87 0.98
C THR A 145 -10.59 -7.77 0.38
N ALA A 146 -11.64 -8.16 -0.34
CA ALA A 146 -12.58 -7.21 -0.94
C ALA A 146 -13.27 -6.33 0.12
N GLU A 147 -13.70 -6.94 1.22
CA GLU A 147 -14.28 -6.25 2.38
C GLU A 147 -13.29 -5.26 3.02
N LEU A 148 -12.08 -5.73 3.36
CA LEU A 148 -11.05 -4.91 4.02
C LEU A 148 -10.62 -3.69 3.20
N LEU A 149 -10.58 -3.83 1.87
CA LEU A 149 -10.09 -2.79 0.96
C LEU A 149 -11.23 -1.99 0.33
N GLY A 150 -12.51 -2.29 0.62
CA GLY A 150 -13.65 -1.57 0.06
C GLY A 150 -13.76 -1.68 -1.46
N VAL A 151 -13.41 -2.83 -2.04
CA VAL A 151 -13.53 -3.12 -3.48
C VAL A 151 -14.54 -4.25 -3.71
N THR A 152 -15.11 -4.36 -4.91
CA THR A 152 -15.98 -5.50 -5.19
C THR A 152 -15.17 -6.77 -5.44
N ARG A 153 -15.73 -7.93 -5.09
CA ARG A 153 -15.11 -9.23 -5.42
C ARG A 153 -14.89 -9.38 -6.93
N TRP A 154 -15.82 -8.87 -7.73
CA TRP A 154 -15.74 -8.94 -9.19
C TRP A 154 -14.56 -8.14 -9.75
N GLU A 155 -14.37 -6.90 -9.29
CA GLU A 155 -13.23 -6.08 -9.72
C GLU A 155 -11.90 -6.67 -9.26
N LEU A 156 -11.85 -7.25 -8.06
CA LEU A 156 -10.67 -7.94 -7.57
C LEU A 156 -10.35 -9.18 -8.41
N MET A 157 -11.35 -10.01 -8.75
CA MET A 157 -11.18 -11.18 -9.60
C MET A 157 -10.69 -10.81 -11.01
N ASP A 158 -11.31 -9.80 -11.63
CA ASP A 158 -10.90 -9.30 -12.95
C ASP A 158 -9.43 -8.84 -12.96
N TYR A 159 -9.03 -8.10 -11.93
CA TYR A 159 -7.65 -7.61 -11.81
C TYR A 159 -6.64 -8.74 -11.51
N VAL A 160 -6.98 -9.67 -10.62
CA VAL A 160 -6.14 -10.84 -10.29
C VAL A 160 -5.93 -11.73 -11.52
N GLY A 161 -6.99 -11.96 -12.30
CA GLY A 161 -6.91 -12.73 -13.55
C GLY A 161 -5.97 -12.08 -14.57
N LYS A 162 -6.01 -10.76 -14.72
CA LYS A 162 -5.13 -10.00 -15.63
C LYS A 162 -3.67 -9.98 -15.19
N THR A 163 -3.39 -10.14 -13.89
CA THR A 163 -2.04 -10.04 -13.33
C THR A 163 -1.32 -11.39 -13.26
N GLY A 164 -1.98 -12.49 -13.62
CA GLY A 164 -1.40 -13.84 -13.59
C GLY A 164 -0.95 -14.27 -12.19
N ILE A 165 -1.47 -13.64 -11.13
CA ILE A 165 -1.19 -14.03 -9.75
C ILE A 165 -1.56 -15.51 -9.49
N PRO A 166 -2.70 -16.04 -10.01
CA PRO A 166 -3.01 -17.47 -9.88
C PRO A 166 -2.04 -18.37 -10.65
N ASP A 167 -1.47 -17.86 -11.75
CA ASP A 167 -0.61 -18.63 -12.67
C ASP A 167 0.87 -18.59 -12.29
N LYS A 168 1.25 -17.69 -11.38
CA LYS A 168 2.59 -17.68 -10.81
C LYS A 168 2.80 -18.99 -10.06
N LYS A 169 3.80 -19.75 -10.50
CA LYS A 169 4.28 -20.97 -9.83
C LYS A 169 4.94 -20.63 -8.49
N TYR A 170 4.17 -20.18 -7.50
CA TYR A 170 4.59 -20.19 -6.09
C TYR A 170 4.75 -21.64 -5.59
N ASN A 171 4.17 -22.60 -6.33
CA ASN A 171 4.26 -24.04 -6.12
C ASN A 171 5.44 -24.70 -6.87
N ILE A 172 6.59 -24.02 -7.05
CA ILE A 172 7.84 -24.79 -7.18
C ILE A 172 8.16 -25.34 -5.78
N THR A 173 7.39 -26.34 -5.37
CA THR A 173 7.64 -27.12 -4.18
C THR A 173 8.86 -27.99 -4.44
N LYS A 174 9.58 -28.35 -3.37
CA LYS A 174 10.67 -29.32 -3.44
C LYS A 174 10.16 -30.57 -4.16
N THR A 175 10.95 -31.08 -5.11
CA THR A 175 10.63 -32.32 -5.79
C THR A 175 10.42 -33.44 -4.76
N PRO A 176 9.63 -34.49 -5.06
CA PRO A 176 9.50 -35.65 -4.18
C PRO A 176 10.85 -36.19 -3.67
N LYS A 177 11.88 -36.15 -4.53
CA LYS A 177 13.26 -36.55 -4.21
C LYS A 177 13.92 -35.64 -3.16
N GLN A 178 13.76 -34.32 -3.28
CA GLN A 178 14.26 -33.36 -2.29
C GLN A 178 13.51 -33.47 -0.96
N ARG A 179 12.19 -33.67 -0.99
CA ARG A 179 11.37 -33.87 0.23
C ARG A 179 11.78 -35.14 0.97
N LEU A 180 12.00 -36.24 0.25
CA LEU A 180 12.47 -37.50 0.84
C LEU A 180 13.86 -37.37 1.46
N LYS A 181 14.78 -36.63 0.81
CA LYS A 181 16.14 -36.39 1.32
C LYS A 181 16.10 -35.65 2.67
N GLU A 182 15.29 -34.61 2.77
CA GLU A 182 15.17 -33.82 4.00
C GLU A 182 14.46 -34.59 5.11
N ALA A 183 13.39 -35.32 4.79
CA ALA A 183 12.73 -36.18 5.77
C ALA A 183 13.71 -37.21 6.34
N LYS A 184 14.51 -37.87 5.49
CA LYS A 184 15.56 -38.80 5.95
C LYS A 184 16.61 -38.12 6.84
N ALA A 185 17.00 -36.88 6.54
CA ALA A 185 17.95 -36.14 7.37
C ALA A 185 17.39 -35.77 8.76
N PHE A 186 16.07 -35.58 8.88
CA PHE A 186 15.40 -35.33 10.16
C PHE A 186 15.29 -36.56 11.05
N PHE A 187 15.07 -37.75 10.46
CA PHE A 187 14.89 -39.00 11.21
C PHE A 187 16.18 -39.80 11.44
N ASN A 188 17.29 -39.38 10.85
CA ASN A 188 18.61 -40.00 11.04
C ASN A 188 19.49 -39.18 12.02
N GLN A 189 18.89 -38.51 13.01
CA GLN A 189 19.59 -37.96 14.18
C GLN A 189 19.63 -38.97 15.30
#